data_AF-A0A7V4J2D0-F1
#
_entry.id   AF-A0A7V4J2D0-F1
#
_cell.length_a   1.000
_cell.length_b   1.000
_cell.length_c   1.000
_cell.angle_alpha   90.00
_cell.angle_beta   90.00
_cell.angle_gamma   90.00
#
_symmetry.space_group_name_H-M   'P 1'
#
loop_
_entity.id
_entity.type
_entity.pdbx_description
1 polymer ?
#
loop_
_entity_poly.entity_id
_entity_poly.type
_entity_poly.pdbx_seq_one_letter_code
_entity_poly.pdbx_strand_id
1 'polypeptide(L)'
;GKKAPKPALRKEEQKSEDISNVFVLDQFVEFPSKDGFEISLDMTVEFELLPKNIAWIYRSYGDLPAVVDKIIMPQILSVSRMKGSAYGAKDFIVGEGREKFQNDLTEALDRVLNERKIKIHGALIRHVNVPMQILDPIQQASLAIETDLTNKEKQNTAKKQAELNTELSMIQQRGEQVAQETEKMKAEIQAEQEKQVAEINADTLKQTALIEKTIAEVKAEKTKRMGKAEADAFKLVEGEKAVGSQLKVKAFNDPMAYNLWTFANTLNPDIKIRVVHAGDGTLWTDLDKTQFGNVGGAKLLQEKK
;
A
#
# COMPACT_ATOMS: atom_id res chain seq x y z
N GLY A 1 9.23 -38.18 -72.84
CA GLY A 1 8.84 -39.20 -71.87
C GLY A 1 7.60 -38.74 -71.12
N LYS A 2 6.54 -39.56 -71.18
CA LYS A 2 5.36 -39.66 -70.29
C LYS A 2 4.55 -38.37 -70.02
N LYS A 3 3.60 -38.10 -70.91
CA LYS A 3 2.35 -37.38 -70.62
C LYS A 3 1.53 -38.22 -69.63
N ALA A 4 1.22 -37.65 -68.47
CA ALA A 4 0.31 -38.26 -67.49
C ALA A 4 -1.13 -38.29 -68.05
N PRO A 5 -1.86 -39.40 -67.89
CA PRO A 5 -3.22 -39.52 -68.43
C PRO A 5 -4.22 -38.76 -67.55
N LYS A 6 -5.18 -38.09 -68.22
CA LYS A 6 -6.37 -37.49 -67.61
C LYS A 6 -7.13 -38.57 -66.80
N PRO A 7 -7.58 -38.28 -65.57
CA PRO A 7 -8.44 -39.20 -64.85
C PRO A 7 -9.81 -39.25 -65.54
N ALA A 8 -10.21 -40.47 -65.94
CA ALA A 8 -11.50 -40.75 -66.52
C ALA A 8 -12.60 -40.47 -65.48
N LEU A 9 -13.62 -39.71 -65.89
CA LEU A 9 -14.91 -39.58 -65.21
C LEU A 9 -15.51 -40.99 -65.05
N ARG A 10 -15.37 -41.54 -63.86
CA ARG A 10 -16.00 -42.80 -63.46
C ARG A 10 -17.45 -42.46 -63.13
N LYS A 11 -18.36 -43.03 -63.91
CA LYS A 11 -19.81 -42.93 -63.75
C LYS A 11 -20.21 -43.10 -62.29
N GLU A 12 -20.97 -42.12 -61.82
CA GLU A 12 -21.85 -42.21 -60.67
C GLU A 12 -22.80 -43.39 -60.86
N GLU A 13 -22.86 -44.27 -59.87
CA GLU A 13 -23.99 -45.15 -59.55
C GLU A 13 -23.59 -45.98 -58.32
N GLN A 14 -23.65 -45.35 -57.15
CA GLN A 14 -23.77 -46.07 -55.88
C GLN A 14 -25.16 -45.77 -55.31
N LYS A 15 -26.06 -46.63 -55.78
CA LYS A 15 -27.35 -47.05 -55.24
C LYS A 15 -27.50 -46.79 -53.73
N SER A 16 -28.21 -45.72 -53.38
CA SER A 16 -28.83 -45.54 -52.06
C SER A 16 -30.27 -46.03 -52.13
N GLU A 17 -30.47 -47.32 -51.90
CA GLU A 17 -31.79 -47.91 -51.66
C GLU A 17 -32.22 -47.55 -50.24
N ASP A 18 -32.95 -46.44 -50.08
CA ASP A 18 -33.93 -46.14 -49.02
C ASP A 18 -34.43 -44.69 -49.14
N ILE A 19 -35.11 -44.35 -50.25
CA ILE A 19 -35.74 -43.02 -50.44
C ILE A 19 -37.15 -43.11 -51.05
N SER A 20 -37.87 -44.20 -50.84
CA SER A 20 -39.17 -44.42 -51.51
C SER A 20 -40.32 -43.52 -51.00
N ASN A 21 -40.10 -42.69 -49.97
CA ASN A 21 -41.19 -41.99 -49.27
C ASN A 21 -41.09 -40.46 -49.26
N VAL A 22 -40.10 -39.86 -49.94
CA VAL A 22 -39.96 -38.40 -50.02
C VAL A 22 -40.40 -37.91 -51.40
N PHE A 23 -41.62 -37.36 -51.47
CA PHE A 23 -42.09 -36.63 -52.66
C PHE A 23 -41.68 -35.17 -52.54
N VAL A 24 -40.66 -34.76 -53.30
CA VAL A 24 -40.24 -33.35 -53.39
C VAL A 24 -41.02 -32.70 -54.53
N LEU A 25 -41.95 -31.81 -54.17
CA LEU A 25 -42.66 -30.95 -55.11
C LEU A 25 -42.20 -29.52 -54.86
N ASP A 26 -41.56 -28.91 -55.86
CA ASP A 26 -41.03 -27.54 -55.79
C ASP A 26 -42.12 -26.53 -56.19
N GLN A 27 -43.13 -26.39 -55.34
CA GLN A 27 -44.23 -25.44 -55.55
C GLN A 27 -44.27 -24.40 -54.43
N PHE A 28 -44.06 -23.14 -54.81
CA PHE A 28 -44.25 -22.00 -53.93
C PHE A 28 -45.75 -21.69 -53.82
N VAL A 29 -46.20 -21.43 -52.60
CA VAL A 29 -47.56 -20.99 -52.34
C VAL A 29 -47.58 -19.47 -52.28
N GLU A 30 -48.24 -18.84 -53.26
CA GLU A 30 -48.37 -17.39 -53.34
C GLU A 30 -49.74 -16.93 -52.83
N PHE A 31 -49.74 -15.99 -51.89
CA PHE A 31 -50.97 -15.40 -51.36
C PHE A 31 -50.77 -13.95 -50.92
N PRO A 32 -51.82 -13.11 -51.00
CA PRO A 32 -51.78 -11.79 -50.40
C PRO A 32 -51.95 -11.89 -48.88
N SER A 33 -51.10 -11.18 -48.14
CA SER A 33 -51.25 -10.98 -46.70
C SER A 33 -52.40 -10.03 -46.38
N LYS A 34 -52.75 -9.91 -45.09
CA LYS A 34 -53.77 -8.97 -44.60
C LYS A 34 -53.50 -7.52 -45.02
N ASP A 35 -52.23 -7.18 -45.16
CA ASP A 35 -51.74 -5.85 -45.52
C ASP A 35 -51.69 -5.62 -47.05
N GLY A 36 -52.09 -6.61 -47.85
CA GLY A 36 -52.17 -6.55 -49.31
C GLY A 36 -50.86 -6.87 -50.04
N PHE A 37 -49.80 -7.26 -49.32
CA PHE A 37 -48.53 -7.66 -49.93
C PHE A 37 -48.56 -9.13 -50.35
N GLU A 38 -48.06 -9.41 -51.56
CA GLU A 38 -47.85 -10.77 -52.05
C GLU A 38 -46.68 -11.44 -51.32
N ILE A 39 -46.95 -12.60 -50.73
CA ILE A 39 -45.97 -13.42 -50.02
C ILE A 39 -45.87 -14.76 -50.74
N SER A 40 -44.63 -15.20 -51.00
CA SER A 40 -44.36 -16.54 -51.51
C SER A 40 -43.82 -17.41 -50.37
N LEU A 41 -44.49 -18.52 -50.11
CA LEU A 41 -44.19 -19.42 -49.01
C LEU A 41 -43.69 -20.76 -49.53
N ASP A 42 -42.55 -21.20 -49.03
CA ASP A 42 -42.04 -22.56 -49.21
C ASP A 42 -42.25 -23.37 -47.93
N MET A 43 -42.89 -24.52 -48.04
CA MET A 43 -43.22 -25.38 -46.91
C MET A 43 -43.02 -26.87 -47.23
N THR A 44 -42.84 -27.64 -46.18
CA THR A 44 -42.83 -29.11 -46.21
C THR A 44 -43.99 -29.62 -45.39
N VAL A 45 -44.82 -30.49 -45.97
CA VAL A 45 -45.97 -31.07 -45.29
C VAL A 45 -45.74 -32.57 -45.12
N GLU A 46 -45.79 -33.02 -43.87
CA GLU A 46 -45.69 -34.41 -43.49
C GLU A 46 -47.08 -35.00 -43.32
N PHE A 47 -47.42 -35.99 -44.14
CA PHE A 47 -48.71 -36.66 -44.11
C PHE A 47 -48.59 -38.17 -44.11
N GLU A 48 -49.62 -38.84 -43.60
CA GLU A 48 -49.73 -40.28 -43.53
C GLU A 48 -51.09 -40.74 -44.09
N LEU A 49 -51.05 -41.76 -44.94
CA LEU A 49 -52.23 -42.47 -45.40
C LEU A 49 -52.49 -43.66 -44.48
N LEU A 50 -53.60 -43.63 -43.73
CA LEU A 50 -53.93 -44.71 -42.80
C LEU A 50 -54.12 -46.03 -43.57
N PRO A 51 -53.45 -47.14 -43.16
CA PRO A 51 -53.55 -48.43 -43.85
C PRO A 51 -54.98 -48.95 -44.01
N LYS A 52 -55.86 -48.63 -43.05
CA LYS A 52 -57.28 -49.01 -43.08
C LYS A 52 -58.06 -48.37 -44.23
N ASN A 53 -57.64 -47.20 -44.70
CA ASN A 53 -58.36 -46.39 -45.68
C ASN A 53 -57.64 -46.32 -47.04
N ILE A 54 -56.41 -46.85 -47.14
CA ILE A 54 -55.58 -46.72 -48.35
C ILE A 54 -56.26 -47.31 -49.59
N ALA A 55 -56.91 -48.47 -49.48
CA ALA A 55 -57.63 -49.08 -50.60
C ALA A 55 -58.81 -48.20 -51.09
N TRP A 56 -59.48 -47.51 -50.17
CA TRP A 56 -60.57 -46.59 -50.51
C TRP A 56 -60.05 -45.31 -51.17
N ILE A 57 -58.93 -44.76 -50.65
CA ILE A 57 -58.27 -43.58 -51.22
C ILE A 57 -57.80 -43.87 -52.64
N TYR A 58 -57.12 -45.00 -52.85
CA TYR A 58 -56.62 -45.37 -54.17
C TYR A 58 -57.73 -45.61 -55.19
N ARG A 59 -58.84 -46.23 -54.75
CA ARG A 59 -60.02 -46.42 -55.59
C ARG A 59 -60.73 -45.10 -55.94
N SER A 60 -60.81 -44.18 -54.99
CA SER A 60 -61.58 -42.93 -55.15
C SER A 60 -60.80 -41.86 -55.91
N TYR A 61 -59.48 -41.86 -55.78
CA TYR A 61 -58.64 -40.72 -56.19
C TYR A 61 -57.46 -41.09 -57.09
N GLY A 62 -57.08 -42.37 -57.15
CA GLY A 62 -56.02 -42.87 -58.03
C GLY A 62 -54.74 -43.27 -57.28
N ASP A 63 -53.63 -43.30 -58.00
CA ASP A 63 -52.31 -43.55 -57.43
C ASP A 63 -51.85 -42.43 -56.49
N LEU A 64 -50.77 -42.68 -55.75
CA LEU A 64 -50.25 -41.72 -54.77
C LEU A 64 -49.89 -40.34 -55.39
N PRO A 65 -49.26 -40.26 -56.57
CA PRO A 65 -49.09 -38.98 -57.26
C PRO A 65 -50.42 -38.26 -57.56
N ALA A 66 -51.45 -38.96 -58.04
CA ALA A 66 -52.75 -38.34 -58.28
C ALA A 66 -53.43 -37.86 -57.00
N VAL A 67 -53.28 -38.57 -55.87
CA VAL A 67 -53.80 -38.12 -54.57
C VAL A 67 -53.11 -36.82 -54.14
N VAL A 68 -51.80 -36.71 -54.33
CA VAL A 68 -51.05 -35.50 -54.00
C VAL A 68 -51.51 -34.33 -54.88
N ASP A 69 -51.53 -34.50 -56.21
CA ASP A 69 -51.84 -33.42 -57.15
C ASP A 69 -53.31 -33.00 -57.15
N LYS A 70 -54.24 -33.95 -56.96
CA LYS A 70 -55.68 -33.67 -57.06
C LYS A 70 -56.32 -33.29 -55.73
N ILE A 71 -55.69 -33.61 -54.60
CA ILE A 71 -56.29 -33.41 -53.28
C ILE A 71 -55.36 -32.64 -52.37
N ILE A 72 -54.18 -33.17 -52.07
CA ILE A 72 -53.32 -32.60 -51.03
C ILE A 72 -52.87 -31.21 -51.45
N MET A 73 -52.37 -31.04 -52.68
CA MET A 73 -51.88 -29.77 -53.17
C MET A 73 -52.97 -28.69 -53.25
N PRO A 74 -54.17 -28.93 -53.84
CA PRO A 74 -55.26 -27.96 -53.82
C PRO A 74 -55.72 -27.56 -52.41
N GLN A 75 -55.73 -28.50 -51.45
CA GLN A 75 -56.10 -28.17 -50.06
C GLN A 75 -55.02 -27.35 -49.36
N ILE A 76 -53.73 -27.65 -49.58
CA ILE A 76 -52.62 -26.83 -49.08
C ILE A 76 -52.75 -25.41 -49.61
N LEU A 77 -52.86 -25.23 -50.92
CA LEU A 77 -53.01 -23.90 -51.54
C LEU A 77 -54.21 -23.13 -50.98
N SER A 78 -55.35 -23.80 -50.81
CA SER A 78 -56.58 -23.18 -50.30
C SER A 78 -56.44 -22.74 -48.83
N VAL A 79 -55.97 -23.63 -47.96
CA VAL A 79 -55.82 -23.35 -46.52
C VAL A 79 -54.71 -22.34 -46.27
N SER A 80 -53.58 -22.45 -46.97
CA SER A 80 -52.49 -21.46 -46.89
C SER A 80 -52.94 -20.09 -47.35
N ARG A 81 -53.73 -19.97 -48.42
CA ARG A 81 -54.28 -18.67 -48.86
C ARG A 81 -55.25 -18.10 -47.83
N MET A 82 -56.17 -18.92 -47.32
CA MET A 82 -57.18 -18.49 -46.34
C MET A 82 -56.50 -18.02 -45.04
N LYS A 83 -55.63 -18.85 -44.46
CA LYS A 83 -54.91 -18.51 -43.23
C LYS A 83 -53.90 -17.38 -43.46
N GLY A 84 -53.18 -17.40 -44.57
CA GLY A 84 -52.16 -16.41 -44.91
C GLY A 84 -52.72 -15.00 -45.05
N SER A 85 -53.93 -14.87 -45.57
CA SER A 85 -54.64 -13.58 -45.66
C SER A 85 -55.07 -12.99 -44.31
N ALA A 86 -55.07 -13.78 -43.23
CA ALA A 86 -55.42 -13.32 -41.89
C ALA A 86 -54.24 -12.69 -41.13
N TYR A 87 -53.01 -12.96 -41.57
CA TYR A 87 -51.77 -12.51 -40.92
C TYR A 87 -51.14 -11.33 -41.69
N GLY A 88 -50.49 -10.43 -40.95
CA GLY A 88 -49.76 -9.31 -41.55
C GLY A 88 -48.42 -9.75 -42.11
N ALA A 89 -47.87 -9.01 -43.08
CA ALA A 89 -46.60 -9.38 -43.70
C ALA A 89 -45.42 -9.40 -42.70
N LYS A 90 -45.50 -8.53 -41.68
CA LYS A 90 -44.54 -8.49 -40.57
C LYS A 90 -44.52 -9.78 -39.75
N ASP A 91 -45.67 -10.42 -39.57
CA ASP A 91 -45.78 -11.62 -38.73
C ASP A 91 -45.03 -12.82 -39.32
N PHE A 92 -44.82 -12.84 -40.64
CA PHE A 92 -44.02 -13.88 -41.30
C PHE A 92 -42.51 -13.65 -41.19
N ILE A 93 -42.08 -12.43 -40.89
CA ILE A 93 -40.67 -12.07 -40.69
C ILE A 93 -40.26 -12.30 -39.24
N VAL A 94 -41.16 -11.98 -38.30
CA VAL A 94 -40.92 -12.12 -36.86
C VAL A 94 -41.17 -13.57 -36.43
N GLY A 95 -40.18 -14.20 -35.77
CA GLY A 95 -40.24 -15.63 -35.40
C GLY A 95 -41.49 -16.05 -34.63
N GLU A 96 -41.96 -15.23 -33.69
CA GLU A 96 -43.17 -15.53 -32.89
C GLU A 96 -44.44 -15.58 -33.75
N GLY A 97 -44.57 -14.69 -34.74
CA GLY A 97 -45.71 -14.67 -35.66
C GLY A 97 -45.69 -15.87 -36.60
N ARG A 98 -44.50 -16.24 -37.10
CA ARG A 98 -44.29 -17.39 -37.97
C ARG A 98 -44.66 -18.71 -37.30
N GLU A 99 -44.29 -18.88 -36.03
CA GLU A 99 -44.62 -20.08 -35.27
C GLU A 99 -46.15 -20.22 -35.07
N LYS A 100 -46.83 -19.14 -34.71
CA LYS A 100 -48.29 -19.12 -34.58
C LYS A 100 -48.98 -19.47 -35.91
N PHE A 101 -48.54 -18.87 -37.01
CA PHE A 101 -49.05 -19.18 -38.33
C PHE A 101 -48.81 -20.65 -38.71
N GLN A 102 -47.64 -21.21 -38.40
CA GLN A 102 -47.32 -22.61 -38.66
C GLN A 102 -48.25 -23.58 -37.91
N ASN A 103 -48.52 -23.29 -36.64
CA ASN A 103 -49.43 -24.09 -35.81
C ASN A 103 -50.87 -24.00 -36.33
N ASP A 104 -51.34 -22.80 -36.64
CA ASP A 104 -52.68 -22.57 -37.20
C ASP A 104 -52.87 -23.23 -38.57
N LEU A 105 -51.83 -23.22 -39.40
CA LEU A 105 -51.81 -23.86 -40.70
C LEU A 105 -51.89 -25.38 -40.54
N THR A 106 -51.08 -25.95 -39.65
CA THR A 106 -51.08 -27.40 -39.38
C THR A 106 -52.44 -27.86 -38.88
N GLU A 107 -53.04 -27.14 -37.93
CA GLU A 107 -54.36 -27.49 -37.39
C GLU A 107 -55.47 -27.40 -38.46
N ALA A 108 -55.44 -26.35 -39.29
CA ALA A 108 -56.43 -26.19 -40.35
C ALA A 108 -56.29 -27.25 -41.44
N LEU A 109 -55.06 -27.59 -41.83
CA LEU A 109 -54.81 -28.65 -42.80
C LEU A 109 -55.25 -30.02 -42.24
N ASP A 110 -54.95 -30.32 -40.98
CA ASP A 110 -55.35 -31.59 -40.35
C ASP A 110 -56.88 -31.73 -40.35
N ARG A 111 -57.62 -30.68 -39.95
CA ARG A 111 -59.09 -30.70 -39.98
C ARG A 111 -59.65 -31.00 -41.38
N VAL A 112 -59.13 -30.34 -42.41
CA VAL A 112 -59.65 -30.46 -43.78
C VAL A 112 -59.28 -31.81 -44.42
N LEU A 113 -58.05 -32.29 -44.23
CA LEU A 113 -57.58 -33.53 -44.85
C LEU A 113 -58.05 -34.79 -44.09
N ASN A 114 -58.38 -34.67 -42.80
CA ASN A 114 -58.96 -35.77 -42.02
C ASN A 114 -60.36 -36.17 -42.53
N GLU A 115 -61.14 -35.25 -43.11
CA GLU A 115 -62.40 -35.59 -43.80
C GLU A 115 -62.19 -36.61 -44.93
N ARG A 116 -61.04 -36.51 -45.61
CA ARG A 116 -60.62 -37.40 -46.71
C ARG A 116 -59.78 -38.59 -46.25
N LYS A 117 -59.71 -38.82 -44.92
CA LYS A 117 -58.96 -39.92 -44.29
C LYS A 117 -57.45 -39.84 -44.47
N ILE A 118 -56.91 -38.64 -44.68
CA ILE A 118 -55.47 -38.35 -44.75
C ILE A 118 -55.09 -37.66 -43.45
N LYS A 119 -54.09 -38.18 -42.74
CA LYS A 119 -53.62 -37.60 -41.47
C LYS A 119 -52.40 -36.72 -41.72
N ILE A 120 -52.32 -35.58 -41.05
CA ILE A 120 -51.16 -34.69 -41.13
C ILE A 120 -50.41 -34.73 -39.80
N HIS A 121 -49.08 -34.82 -39.88
CA HIS A 121 -48.22 -34.77 -38.70
C HIS A 121 -47.69 -33.36 -38.47
N GLY A 122 -47.36 -32.64 -39.54
CA GLY A 122 -46.91 -31.26 -39.44
C GLY A 122 -46.82 -30.56 -40.80
N ALA A 123 -46.96 -29.25 -40.79
CA ALA A 123 -46.59 -28.39 -41.90
C ALA A 123 -45.48 -27.45 -41.43
N LEU A 124 -44.27 -27.63 -41.95
CA LEU A 124 -43.10 -26.84 -41.58
C LEU A 124 -42.81 -25.81 -42.65
N ILE A 125 -42.70 -24.55 -42.25
CA ILE A 125 -42.36 -23.46 -43.18
C ILE A 125 -40.84 -23.43 -43.31
N ARG A 126 -40.31 -23.52 -44.52
CA ARG A 126 -38.86 -23.47 -44.79
C ARG A 126 -38.41 -22.05 -45.06
N HIS A 127 -38.99 -21.43 -46.09
CA HIS A 127 -38.61 -20.10 -46.53
C HIS A 127 -39.85 -19.24 -46.77
N VAL A 128 -39.74 -17.96 -46.42
CA VAL A 128 -40.76 -16.95 -46.73
C VAL A 128 -40.08 -15.87 -47.54
N ASN A 129 -40.58 -15.64 -48.75
CA ASN A 129 -40.17 -14.51 -49.57
C ASN A 129 -41.19 -13.39 -49.37
N VAL A 130 -40.73 -12.27 -48.80
CA VAL A 130 -41.54 -11.05 -48.57
C VAL A 130 -40.93 -9.91 -49.37
N PRO A 131 -41.73 -9.02 -49.99
CA PRO A 131 -41.21 -7.90 -50.76
C PRO A 131 -40.28 -6.98 -49.94
N MET A 132 -39.21 -6.50 -50.58
CA MET A 132 -38.21 -5.61 -49.96
C MET A 132 -38.82 -4.34 -49.34
N GLN A 133 -39.95 -3.87 -49.88
CA GLN A 133 -40.66 -2.66 -49.41
C GLN A 133 -41.05 -2.70 -47.92
N ILE A 134 -41.23 -3.90 -47.33
CA ILE A 134 -41.56 -4.08 -45.91
C ILE A 134 -40.32 -4.47 -45.10
N LEU A 135 -39.47 -5.28 -45.71
CA LEU A 135 -38.25 -5.79 -45.09
C LEU A 135 -37.28 -4.65 -44.80
N ASP A 136 -37.12 -3.68 -45.72
CA ASP A 136 -36.22 -2.54 -45.56
C ASP A 136 -36.56 -1.66 -44.35
N PRO A 137 -37.81 -1.17 -44.17
CA PRO A 137 -38.17 -0.40 -42.96
C PRO A 137 -37.98 -1.17 -41.66
N ILE A 138 -38.27 -2.47 -41.64
CA ILE A 138 -38.09 -3.30 -40.44
C ILE A 138 -36.61 -3.42 -40.09
N GLN A 139 -35.77 -3.71 -41.08
CA GLN A 139 -34.32 -3.78 -40.88
C GLN A 139 -33.75 -2.43 -40.43
N GLN A 140 -34.16 -1.33 -41.07
CA GLN A 140 -33.72 0.01 -40.69
C GLN A 140 -34.15 0.36 -39.26
N ALA A 141 -35.37 0.00 -38.85
CA ALA A 141 -35.83 0.21 -37.47
C ALA A 141 -35.00 -0.60 -36.47
N SER A 142 -34.71 -1.88 -36.76
CA SER A 142 -33.84 -2.72 -35.92
C SER A 142 -32.43 -2.16 -35.81
N LEU A 143 -31.84 -1.72 -36.92
CA LEU A 143 -30.51 -1.08 -36.95
C LEU A 143 -30.51 0.24 -36.18
N ALA A 144 -31.57 1.04 -36.28
CA ALA A 144 -31.71 2.30 -35.54
C ALA A 144 -31.75 2.05 -34.02
N ILE A 145 -32.46 1.01 -33.57
CA ILE A 145 -32.51 0.63 -32.16
C ILE A 145 -31.13 0.17 -31.68
N GLU A 146 -30.45 -0.68 -32.45
CA GLU A 146 -29.13 -1.20 -32.08
C GLU A 146 -28.05 -0.11 -32.06
N THR A 147 -28.11 0.83 -33.02
CA THR A 147 -27.20 1.98 -33.06
C THR A 147 -27.47 2.96 -31.93
N ASP A 148 -28.72 3.25 -31.57
CA ASP A 148 -29.06 4.07 -30.40
C ASP A 148 -28.56 3.43 -29.10
N LEU A 149 -28.77 2.12 -28.93
CA LEU A 149 -28.29 1.38 -27.77
C LEU A 149 -26.75 1.41 -27.69
N THR A 150 -26.08 1.19 -28.81
CA THR A 150 -24.61 1.30 -28.92
C THR A 150 -24.12 2.71 -28.58
N ASN A 151 -24.81 3.76 -29.05
CA ASN A 151 -24.45 5.14 -28.77
C ASN A 151 -24.63 5.48 -27.29
N LYS A 152 -25.70 5.01 -26.65
CA LYS A 152 -25.92 5.15 -25.20
C LYS A 152 -24.81 4.48 -24.39
N GLU A 153 -24.42 3.26 -24.74
CA GLU A 153 -23.33 2.55 -24.06
C GLU A 153 -21.97 3.25 -24.27
N LYS A 154 -21.70 3.76 -25.48
CA LYS A 154 -20.51 4.60 -25.74
C LYS A 154 -20.50 5.87 -24.89
N GLN A 155 -21.62 6.57 -24.77
CA GLN A 155 -21.74 7.76 -23.93
C GLN A 155 -21.52 7.44 -22.45
N ASN A 156 -22.11 6.36 -21.94
CA ASN A 156 -21.92 5.91 -20.56
C ASN A 156 -20.46 5.56 -20.28
N THR A 157 -19.79 4.87 -21.21
CA THR A 157 -18.37 4.55 -21.11
C THR A 157 -17.52 5.81 -21.09
N ALA A 158 -17.80 6.78 -21.97
CA ALA A 158 -17.08 8.05 -22.00
C ALA A 158 -17.26 8.86 -20.70
N LYS A 159 -18.48 8.89 -20.13
CA LYS A 159 -18.75 9.55 -18.82
C LYS A 159 -17.96 8.90 -17.70
N LYS A 160 -18.02 7.57 -17.57
CA LYS A 160 -17.26 6.83 -16.55
C LYS A 160 -15.75 7.04 -16.68
N GLN A 161 -15.24 7.08 -17.92
CA GLN A 161 -13.82 7.35 -18.16
C GLN A 161 -13.43 8.78 -17.75
N ALA A 162 -14.29 9.76 -18.02
CA ALA A 162 -14.07 11.14 -17.60
C ALA A 162 -14.11 11.30 -16.07
N GLU A 163 -15.05 10.64 -15.40
CA GLU A 163 -15.14 10.57 -13.94
C GLU A 163 -13.87 9.95 -13.35
N LEU A 164 -13.47 8.78 -13.85
CA LEU A 164 -12.26 8.08 -13.41
C LEU A 164 -11.00 8.94 -13.57
N ASN A 165 -10.83 9.61 -14.71
CA ASN A 165 -9.69 10.49 -14.92
C ASN A 165 -9.69 11.68 -13.94
N THR A 166 -10.86 12.22 -13.63
CA THR A 166 -11.01 13.29 -12.63
C THR A 166 -10.64 12.79 -11.24
N GLU A 167 -11.13 11.61 -10.85
CA GLU A 167 -10.79 10.98 -9.57
C GLU A 167 -9.29 10.69 -9.43
N LEU A 168 -8.66 10.14 -10.48
CA LEU A 168 -7.22 9.89 -10.49
C LEU A 168 -6.41 11.19 -10.35
N SER A 169 -6.81 12.25 -11.05
CA SER A 169 -6.19 13.58 -10.92
C SER A 169 -6.32 14.13 -9.50
N MET A 170 -7.48 13.97 -8.86
CA MET A 170 -7.72 14.40 -7.48
C MET A 170 -6.91 13.57 -6.49
N ILE A 171 -6.77 12.26 -6.70
CA ILE A 171 -5.92 11.38 -5.88
C ILE A 171 -4.46 11.83 -5.98
N GLN A 172 -3.98 12.11 -7.20
CA GLN A 172 -2.61 12.58 -7.39
C GLN A 172 -2.37 13.91 -6.66
N GLN A 173 -3.26 14.90 -6.85
CA GLN A 173 -3.17 16.19 -6.17
C GLN A 173 -3.17 16.04 -4.65
N ARG A 174 -4.05 15.19 -4.10
CA ARG A 174 -4.08 14.90 -2.66
C ARG A 174 -2.83 14.17 -2.18
N GLY A 175 -2.29 13.26 -2.99
CA GLY A 175 -1.03 12.57 -2.71
C GLY A 175 0.14 13.54 -2.60
N GLU A 176 0.24 14.49 -3.53
CA GLU A 176 1.24 15.57 -3.49
C GLU A 176 1.05 16.47 -2.26
N GLN A 177 -0.19 16.85 -1.93
CA GLN A 177 -0.49 17.64 -0.74
C GLN A 177 -0.07 16.91 0.56
N VAL A 178 -0.44 15.64 0.71
CA VAL A 178 -0.09 14.84 1.89
C VAL A 178 1.42 14.65 2.01
N ALA A 179 2.13 14.48 0.89
CA ALA A 179 3.59 14.41 0.89
C ALA A 179 4.20 15.71 1.42
N GLN A 180 3.74 16.87 0.94
CA GLN A 180 4.21 18.18 1.41
C GLN A 180 3.85 18.45 2.88
N GLU A 181 2.64 18.09 3.32
CA GLU A 181 2.25 18.18 4.74
C GLU A 181 3.11 17.28 5.62
N THR A 182 3.46 16.08 5.14
CA THR A 182 4.33 15.14 5.86
C THR A 182 5.76 15.70 5.96
N GLU A 183 6.29 16.30 4.89
CA GLU A 183 7.60 16.95 4.91
C GLU A 183 7.62 18.12 5.91
N LYS A 184 6.59 18.96 5.88
CA LYS A 184 6.44 20.06 6.83
C LYS A 184 6.37 19.57 8.27
N MET A 185 5.55 18.54 8.55
CA MET A 185 5.41 17.97 9.89
C MET A 185 6.73 17.35 10.37
N LYS A 186 7.47 16.66 9.50
CA LYS A 186 8.81 16.14 9.83
C LYS A 186 9.77 17.26 10.21
N ALA A 187 9.79 18.35 9.45
CA ALA A 187 10.65 19.50 9.74
C ALA A 187 10.25 20.20 11.06
N GLU A 188 8.95 20.36 11.32
CA GLU A 188 8.45 20.90 12.60
C GLU A 188 8.82 20.00 13.79
N ILE A 189 8.65 18.68 13.67
CA ILE A 189 9.05 17.71 14.71
C ILE A 189 10.55 17.78 14.96
N GLN A 190 11.38 17.83 13.91
CA GLN A 190 12.83 17.92 14.06
C GLN A 190 13.23 19.23 14.75
N ALA A 191 12.67 20.38 14.33
CA ALA A 191 12.96 21.66 14.95
C ALA A 191 12.55 21.69 16.43
N GLU A 192 11.39 21.12 16.77
CA GLU A 192 10.92 21.02 18.15
C GLU A 192 11.80 20.06 18.97
N GLN A 193 12.27 18.94 18.39
CA GLN A 193 13.23 18.04 19.03
C GLN A 193 14.56 18.75 19.32
N GLU A 194 15.12 19.46 18.34
CA GLU A 194 16.37 20.22 18.52
C GLU A 194 16.24 21.28 19.61
N LYS A 195 15.11 22.00 19.64
CA LYS A 195 14.79 22.94 20.70
C LYS A 195 14.70 22.27 22.07
N GLN A 196 13.99 21.15 22.20
CA GLN A 196 13.89 20.40 23.46
C GLN A 196 15.26 19.91 23.95
N VAL A 197 16.10 19.41 23.05
CA VAL A 197 17.48 19.02 23.40
C VAL A 197 18.28 20.22 23.89
N ALA A 198 18.15 21.38 23.25
CA ALA A 198 18.82 22.60 23.67
C ALA A 198 18.33 23.10 25.05
N GLU A 199 17.03 23.06 25.31
CA GLU A 199 16.44 23.39 26.62
C GLU A 199 16.92 22.43 27.71
N ILE A 200 16.89 21.11 27.46
CA ILE A 200 17.39 20.09 28.40
C ILE A 200 18.87 20.33 28.71
N ASN A 201 19.69 20.62 27.70
CA ASN A 201 21.11 20.91 27.89
C ASN A 201 21.32 22.19 28.72
N ALA A 202 20.57 23.25 28.43
CA ALA A 202 20.62 24.50 29.18
C ALA A 202 20.21 24.31 30.66
N ASP A 203 19.12 23.57 30.90
CA ASP A 203 18.68 23.23 32.25
C ASP A 203 19.68 22.34 32.98
N THR A 204 20.27 21.36 32.29
CA THR A 204 21.33 20.51 32.84
C THR A 204 22.53 21.34 33.26
N LEU A 205 23.01 22.25 32.40
CA LEU A 205 24.12 23.16 32.71
C LEU A 205 23.79 24.07 33.91
N LYS A 206 22.56 24.55 33.99
CA LYS A 206 22.09 25.34 35.13
C LYS A 206 22.11 24.51 36.41
N GLN A 207 21.64 23.26 36.38
CA GLN A 207 21.66 22.36 37.53
C GLN A 207 23.10 22.02 37.96
N THR A 208 24.00 21.73 37.02
CA THR A 208 25.42 21.48 37.35
C THR A 208 26.07 22.71 37.96
N ALA A 209 25.82 23.91 37.43
CA ALA A 209 26.34 25.15 38.01
C ALA A 209 25.80 25.42 39.42
N LEU A 210 24.53 25.10 39.69
CA LEU A 210 23.95 25.17 41.05
C LEU A 210 24.61 24.16 41.99
N ILE A 211 24.84 22.92 41.54
CA ILE A 211 25.55 21.90 42.31
C ILE A 211 26.99 22.35 42.59
N GLU A 212 27.73 22.86 41.60
CA GLU A 212 29.08 23.38 41.80
C GLU A 212 29.12 24.55 42.79
N LYS A 213 28.16 25.48 42.68
CA LYS A 213 27.99 26.57 43.64
C LYS A 213 27.83 26.03 45.07
N THR A 214 26.91 25.08 45.27
CA THR A 214 26.69 24.47 46.61
C THR A 214 27.93 23.72 47.10
N ILE A 215 28.65 23.01 46.24
CA ILE A 215 29.93 22.36 46.60
C ILE A 215 30.96 23.41 47.03
N ALA A 216 31.05 24.53 46.31
CA ALA A 216 31.98 25.61 46.64
C ALA A 216 31.63 26.25 47.99
N GLU A 217 30.35 26.49 48.28
CA GLU A 217 29.86 26.97 49.56
C GLU A 217 30.22 26.00 50.71
N VAL A 218 29.95 24.70 50.53
CA VAL A 218 30.30 23.66 51.52
C VAL A 218 31.82 23.57 51.73
N LYS A 219 32.63 23.65 50.67
CA LYS A 219 34.10 23.67 50.77
C LYS A 219 34.57 24.92 51.53
N ALA A 220 34.03 26.09 51.22
CA ALA A 220 34.38 27.33 51.91
C ALA A 220 34.04 27.26 53.40
N GLU A 221 32.86 26.75 53.75
CA GLU A 221 32.47 26.49 55.14
C GLU A 221 33.43 25.51 55.82
N LYS A 222 33.76 24.39 55.16
CA LYS A 222 34.71 23.40 55.67
C LYS A 222 36.06 24.04 55.98
N THR A 223 36.63 24.81 55.04
CA THR A 223 37.91 25.49 55.23
C THR A 223 37.84 26.50 56.38
N LYS A 224 36.76 27.27 56.47
CA LYS A 224 36.55 28.23 57.57
C LYS A 224 36.42 27.53 58.93
N ARG A 225 35.72 26.40 59.00
CA ARG A 225 35.59 25.59 60.22
C ARG A 225 36.93 24.96 60.62
N MET A 226 37.66 24.39 59.66
CA MET A 226 39.01 23.84 59.88
C MET A 226 39.98 24.91 60.36
N GLY A 227 40.04 26.05 59.67
CA GLY A 227 40.92 27.15 60.06
C GLY A 227 40.59 27.74 61.43
N LYS A 228 39.30 27.83 61.80
CA LYS A 228 38.90 28.17 63.19
C LYS A 228 39.36 27.12 64.18
N ALA A 229 39.12 25.84 63.90
CA ALA A 229 39.51 24.75 64.79
C ALA A 229 41.04 24.68 64.98
N GLU A 230 41.83 24.86 63.92
CA GLU A 230 43.30 24.93 63.99
C GLU A 230 43.77 26.16 64.76
N ALA A 231 43.17 27.34 64.52
CA ALA A 231 43.50 28.55 65.26
C ALA A 231 43.16 28.44 66.75
N ASP A 232 42.00 27.85 67.08
CA ASP A 232 41.57 27.62 68.46
C ASP A 232 42.47 26.57 69.13
N ALA A 233 42.82 25.48 68.44
CA ALA A 233 43.78 24.49 68.93
C ALA A 233 45.17 25.10 69.15
N PHE A 234 45.66 25.92 68.22
CA PHE A 234 46.94 26.63 68.35
C PHE A 234 46.91 27.60 69.53
N LYS A 235 45.85 28.39 69.70
CA LYS A 235 45.66 29.27 70.85
C LYS A 235 45.61 28.51 72.16
N LEU A 236 44.97 27.34 72.22
CA LEU A 236 44.94 26.50 73.41
C LEU A 236 46.36 25.97 73.72
N VAL A 237 47.05 25.39 72.74
CA VAL A 237 48.41 24.83 72.94
C VAL A 237 49.42 25.92 73.32
N GLU A 238 49.48 27.02 72.57
CA GLU A 238 50.40 28.12 72.87
C GLU A 238 49.99 28.89 74.12
N GLY A 239 48.70 29.01 74.40
CA GLY A 239 48.17 29.54 75.65
C GLY A 239 48.66 28.72 76.85
N GLU A 240 48.53 27.40 76.81
CA GLU A 240 49.03 26.50 77.85
C GLU A 240 50.56 26.52 77.95
N LYS A 241 51.30 26.58 76.84
CA LYS A 241 52.76 26.77 76.86
C LYS A 241 53.16 28.11 77.49
N ALA A 242 52.43 29.18 77.19
CA ALA A 242 52.65 30.50 77.77
C ALA A 242 52.37 30.49 79.28
N VAL A 243 51.28 29.85 79.72
CA VAL A 243 50.96 29.64 81.14
C VAL A 243 52.06 28.81 81.81
N GLY A 244 52.50 27.71 81.19
CA GLY A 244 53.61 26.89 81.68
C GLY A 244 54.92 27.69 81.80
N SER A 245 55.20 28.57 80.84
CA SER A 245 56.36 29.47 80.87
C SER A 245 56.24 30.51 81.99
N GLN A 246 55.05 31.09 82.20
CA GLN A 246 54.78 31.98 83.33
C GLN A 246 54.96 31.26 84.68
N LEU A 247 54.53 30.01 84.80
CA LEU A 247 54.76 29.20 86.01
C LEU A 247 56.25 28.96 86.27
N LYS A 248 57.04 28.68 85.22
CA LYS A 248 58.50 28.55 85.34
C LYS A 248 59.16 29.85 85.81
N VAL A 249 58.78 31.00 85.22
CA VAL A 249 59.29 32.31 85.65
C VAL A 249 58.92 32.59 87.11
N LYS A 250 57.68 32.29 87.52
CA LYS A 250 57.24 32.42 88.92
C LYS A 250 58.06 31.53 89.87
N ALA A 251 58.46 30.32 89.45
CA ALA A 251 59.29 29.43 90.27
C ALA A 251 60.71 29.96 90.50
N PHE A 252 61.28 30.72 89.56
CA PHE A 252 62.62 31.32 89.67
C PHE A 252 62.64 32.66 90.44
N ASN A 253 61.47 33.23 90.77
CA ASN A 253 61.28 34.45 91.57
C ASN A 253 61.91 35.75 91.03
N ASP A 254 62.69 35.69 89.94
CA ASP A 254 63.26 36.81 89.18
C ASP A 254 63.18 36.53 87.66
N PRO A 255 62.46 37.35 86.88
CA PRO A 255 62.37 37.22 85.42
C PRO A 255 63.72 37.27 84.69
N MET A 256 64.71 38.01 85.21
CA MET A 256 66.02 38.14 84.58
C MET A 256 66.85 36.85 84.71
N ALA A 257 66.75 36.18 85.86
CA ALA A 257 67.45 34.94 86.14
C ALA A 257 67.00 33.79 85.21
N TYR A 258 65.69 33.68 84.95
CA TYR A 258 65.16 32.67 84.03
C TYR A 258 65.60 32.89 82.58
N ASN A 259 65.65 34.14 82.12
CA ASN A 259 66.13 34.48 80.77
C ASN A 259 67.61 34.16 80.60
N LEU A 260 68.46 34.46 81.59
CA LEU A 260 69.88 34.10 81.58
C LEU A 260 70.09 32.58 81.59
N TRP A 261 69.32 31.84 82.39
CA TRP A 261 69.36 30.38 82.42
C TRP A 261 68.93 29.78 81.07
N THR A 262 67.82 30.26 80.51
CA THR A 262 67.33 29.80 79.21
C THR A 262 68.35 30.13 78.11
N PHE A 263 68.86 31.35 78.09
CA PHE A 263 69.88 31.81 77.12
C PHE A 263 71.13 30.93 77.17
N ALA A 264 71.65 30.63 78.36
CA ALA A 264 72.80 29.74 78.53
C ALA A 264 72.53 28.32 78.02
N ASN A 265 71.31 27.80 78.22
CA ASN A 265 70.94 26.43 77.80
C ASN A 265 70.57 26.33 76.32
N THR A 266 70.09 27.41 75.70
CA THR A 266 69.74 27.47 74.27
C THR A 266 70.86 28.03 73.40
N LEU A 267 71.97 28.46 74.01
CA LEU A 267 73.13 28.96 73.28
C LEU A 267 73.69 27.82 72.42
N ASN A 268 73.79 28.05 71.12
CA ASN A 268 74.46 27.10 70.23
C ASN A 268 75.91 26.92 70.74
N PRO A 269 76.36 25.69 71.06
CA PRO A 269 77.69 25.45 71.65
C PRO A 269 78.86 25.94 70.76
N ASP A 270 78.61 26.27 69.49
CA ASP A 270 79.63 26.73 68.53
C ASP A 270 79.83 28.27 68.45
N ILE A 271 79.21 29.06 69.33
CA ILE A 271 79.33 30.54 69.29
C ILE A 271 80.73 31.00 69.75
N LYS A 272 81.43 31.74 68.89
CA LYS A 272 82.72 32.40 69.18
C LYS A 272 82.49 33.88 69.51
N ILE A 273 82.71 34.26 70.77
CA ILE A 273 82.62 35.66 71.23
C ILE A 273 83.96 36.35 70.98
N ARG A 274 83.97 37.39 70.13
CA ARG A 274 85.15 38.20 69.85
C ARG A 274 85.00 39.54 70.60
N VAL A 275 85.82 39.77 71.62
CA VAL A 275 85.78 41.00 72.44
C VAL A 275 86.75 42.02 71.85
N VAL A 276 86.24 43.16 71.38
CA VAL A 276 87.05 44.23 70.80
C VAL A 276 87.09 45.40 71.78
N HIS A 277 88.29 45.79 72.22
CA HIS A 277 88.52 46.93 73.11
C HIS A 277 88.86 48.18 72.28
N ALA A 278 88.17 49.30 72.51
CA ALA A 278 88.35 50.54 71.75
C ALA A 278 88.85 51.67 72.67
N GLY A 279 90.11 52.09 72.47
CA GLY A 279 90.77 53.23 73.11
C GLY A 279 91.91 53.77 72.24
N ASP A 280 92.15 55.08 72.28
CA ASP A 280 92.87 55.87 71.26
C ASP A 280 94.38 55.53 71.09
N GLY A 281 94.77 55.26 69.84
CA GLY A 281 96.17 55.34 69.39
C GLY A 281 96.84 54.03 68.96
N THR A 282 96.72 53.68 67.67
CA THR A 282 97.58 52.77 66.85
C THR A 282 98.01 51.41 67.42
N LEU A 283 97.44 50.32 66.91
CA LEU A 283 98.07 49.33 65.99
C LEU A 283 97.21 48.06 65.98
N TRP A 284 96.64 47.76 64.82
CA TRP A 284 95.93 46.52 64.58
C TRP A 284 96.93 45.36 64.66
N THR A 285 96.80 44.54 65.70
CA THR A 285 97.38 43.20 65.71
C THR A 285 96.28 42.21 66.02
N ASP A 286 95.99 41.41 64.99
CA ASP A 286 95.15 40.22 65.04
C ASP A 286 95.81 39.20 65.98
N LEU A 287 95.11 38.79 67.02
CA LEU A 287 95.59 37.85 68.04
C LEU A 287 94.43 36.91 68.43
N ASP A 288 94.11 35.96 67.55
CA ASP A 288 93.12 34.90 67.81
C ASP A 288 93.68 33.48 67.57
N LYS A 289 94.93 33.24 67.98
CA LYS A 289 95.37 31.93 68.47
C LYS A 289 95.73 32.02 69.95
N THR A 290 94.73 32.26 70.80
CA THR A 290 94.86 32.01 72.24
C THR A 290 93.57 31.40 72.78
N GLN A 291 93.60 30.08 72.95
CA GLN A 291 92.72 29.39 73.89
C GLN A 291 93.06 29.88 75.31
N PHE A 292 92.01 30.07 76.12
CA PHE A 292 92.00 30.50 77.52
C PHE A 292 92.66 29.47 78.47
N GLY A 293 93.93 29.14 78.25
CA GLY A 293 94.60 28.07 79.00
C GLY A 293 96.05 28.29 79.40
N ASN A 294 96.77 29.33 78.94
CA ASN A 294 98.23 29.39 79.15
C ASN A 294 98.86 30.80 79.26
N VAL A 295 98.27 31.70 80.05
CA VAL A 295 98.97 32.91 80.54
C VAL A 295 98.75 33.08 82.04
N GLY A 296 99.46 32.26 82.80
CA GLY A 296 99.49 32.25 84.26
C GLY A 296 100.27 31.01 84.68
N GLY A 297 101.56 31.20 85.00
CA GLY A 297 102.54 30.13 85.07
C GLY A 297 102.16 28.95 85.97
N ALA A 298 102.41 27.73 85.48
CA ALA A 298 103.01 26.61 86.20
C ALA A 298 103.01 25.35 85.33
N LYS A 299 104.21 24.80 85.09
CA LYS A 299 104.57 23.36 85.00
C LYS A 299 105.49 22.98 83.84
N LEU A 300 106.71 23.47 83.97
CA LEU A 300 107.92 22.65 83.89
C LEU A 300 108.57 22.85 85.28
N LEU A 301 108.75 21.86 86.16
CA LEU A 301 108.82 20.40 86.01
C LEU A 301 108.37 19.70 87.32
N GLN A 302 107.45 18.73 87.23
CA GLN A 302 107.54 17.44 87.93
C GLN A 302 107.79 16.44 86.79
N GLU A 303 109.06 16.18 86.48
CA GLU A 303 109.85 15.02 86.92
C GLU A 303 109.56 13.73 86.13
N LYS A 304 110.51 13.43 85.23
CA LYS A 304 110.96 12.12 84.71
C LYS A 304 109.94 11.07 84.24
N LYS A 305 110.19 10.71 82.97
CA LYS A 305 109.75 9.54 82.16
C LYS A 305 108.48 9.73 81.35
#